data_AF-A0A932MLJ3-F1
#
_entry.id   AF-A0A932MLJ3-F1
#
_cell.length_a   1.000
_cell.length_b   1.000
_cell.length_c   1.000
_cell.angle_alpha   90.00
_cell.angle_beta   90.00
_cell.angle_gamma   90.00
#
_symmetry.space_group_name_H-M   'P 1'
#
loop_
_entity.id
_entity.type
_entity.pdbx_description
1 polymer ?
#
loop_
_entity_poly.entity_id
_entity_poly.type
_entity_poly.pdbx_seq_one_letter_code
_entity_poly.pdbx_strand_id
1 'polypeptide(L)'
;MQKLFFVYGKTPSLSRAELFAVLRALYGSNAFREVSRGQHYSIMNCSAANIDVPALQRRLGCTVKIGKILFQPKPTSSIFAAIQNTVTENVLSSFFSHDDQTHSFGWSLYTSDGSEPFRLTRELHRHGIALKSALRANGIRASFIQLKGSELSSVAISKEHMLDRGAEFCVFLEPHQIAIGRTMTVQDFRDFSARDYGRPGHDDVSGMLPPKLAMMMINLSGVAINGTLLDPFCGSGTILTESLAMGMTQLIGSDISERAIDDTRNNLEWTMQHLGLHTEHEIPLYVQDAKSLEKIIPPESIDAVVTEPYLGPPLRGRESPEIISNNIRTLQQLYQQWIDQFYRVLKPHGRFVMVIPHFRIQGKMLSMHLEWRRFTRDPFSSPTLPNGGLVYQRQNQFVVREIVVGTKRK
;
A
#
# COMPACT_ATOMS: atom_id res chain seq x y z
N MET A 1 7.67 9.78 23.78
CA MET A 1 7.63 9.70 22.30
C MET A 1 7.73 8.23 21.93
N GLN A 2 6.74 7.69 21.22
CA GLN A 2 6.71 6.26 20.87
C GLN A 2 7.42 6.03 19.53
N LYS A 3 7.97 4.82 19.33
CA LYS A 3 8.58 4.39 18.07
C LYS A 3 7.74 3.31 17.44
N LEU A 4 7.25 3.55 16.22
CA LEU A 4 6.49 2.59 15.44
C LEU A 4 7.34 2.10 14.26
N PHE A 5 7.14 0.86 13.86
CA PHE A 5 7.67 0.33 12.63
C PHE A 5 6.54 0.00 11.66
N PHE A 6 6.83 0.11 10.37
CA PHE A 6 5.94 -0.17 9.26
C PHE A 6 6.67 -1.12 8.32
N VAL A 7 6.14 -2.32 8.11
CA VAL A 7 6.70 -3.30 7.17
C VAL A 7 5.92 -3.23 5.87
N TYR A 8 6.64 -3.13 4.76
CA TYR A 8 6.10 -2.97 3.41
C TYR A 8 6.01 -4.31 2.67
N GLY A 9 5.05 -4.40 1.76
CA GLY A 9 4.94 -5.53 0.83
C GLY A 9 5.92 -5.45 -0.34
N LYS A 10 5.45 -5.90 -1.51
CA LYS A 10 6.28 -6.09 -2.72
C LYS A 10 6.71 -4.79 -3.42
N THR A 11 6.14 -3.64 -3.04
CA THR A 11 6.46 -2.34 -3.66
C THR A 11 6.90 -1.31 -2.62
N PRO A 12 8.11 -1.41 -2.06
CA PRO A 12 8.50 -0.62 -0.89
C PRO A 12 8.54 0.88 -1.12
N SER A 13 9.07 1.34 -2.27
CA SER A 13 9.13 2.77 -2.58
C SER A 13 7.74 3.41 -2.63
N LEU A 14 6.78 2.72 -3.26
CA LEU A 14 5.39 3.16 -3.35
C LEU A 14 4.69 3.07 -1.98
N SER A 15 4.94 2.00 -1.22
CA SER A 15 4.39 1.83 0.14
C SER A 15 4.88 2.93 1.09
N ARG A 16 6.15 3.31 0.99
CA ARG A 16 6.73 4.40 1.77
C ARG A 16 6.11 5.74 1.36
N ALA A 17 5.96 6.01 0.06
CA ALA A 17 5.32 7.24 -0.40
C ALA A 17 3.86 7.35 0.09
N GLU A 18 3.10 6.25 -0.01
CA GLU A 18 1.76 6.12 0.58
C GLU A 18 1.79 6.43 2.08
N LEU A 19 2.69 5.77 2.83
CA LEU A 19 2.79 5.96 4.28
C LEU A 19 2.97 7.43 4.64
N PHE A 20 3.93 8.12 4.01
CA PHE A 20 4.14 9.55 4.27
C PHE A 20 2.93 10.41 3.89
N ALA A 21 2.24 10.10 2.80
CA ALA A 21 1.04 10.82 2.40
C ALA A 21 -0.08 10.66 3.45
N VAL A 22 -0.35 9.43 3.89
CA VAL A 22 -1.37 9.13 4.91
C VAL A 22 -1.03 9.76 6.25
N LEU A 23 0.21 9.60 6.72
CA LEU A 23 0.63 10.15 8.00
C LEU A 23 0.55 11.68 8.02
N ARG A 24 0.94 12.34 6.92
CA ARG A 24 0.82 13.79 6.79
C ARG A 24 -0.64 14.23 6.79
N ALA A 25 -1.51 13.53 6.07
CA ALA A 25 -2.93 13.89 5.98
C ALA A 25 -3.65 13.73 7.32
N LEU A 26 -3.37 12.65 8.06
CA LEU A 26 -4.07 12.35 9.32
C LEU A 26 -3.49 13.08 10.53
N TYR A 27 -2.17 13.29 10.58
CA TYR A 27 -1.48 13.77 11.78
C TYR A 27 -0.62 15.02 11.56
N GLY A 28 -0.49 15.50 10.32
CA GLY A 28 0.37 16.61 9.97
C GLY A 28 1.84 16.23 9.78
N SER A 29 2.60 17.11 9.11
CA SER A 29 3.97 16.83 8.65
C SER A 29 5.00 16.58 9.76
N ASN A 30 4.74 17.05 10.98
CA ASN A 30 5.70 16.98 12.10
C ASN A 30 5.38 15.89 13.12
N ALA A 31 4.25 15.18 12.94
CA ALA A 31 3.84 14.13 13.89
C ALA A 31 4.70 12.86 13.80
N PHE A 32 5.29 12.62 12.63
CA PHE A 32 6.13 11.46 12.35
C PHE A 32 7.46 11.86 11.75
N ARG A 33 8.54 11.26 12.27
CA ARG A 33 9.89 11.42 11.73
C ARG A 33 10.52 10.06 11.53
N GLU A 34 10.91 9.75 10.29
CA GLU A 34 11.67 8.54 9.99
C GLU A 34 13.04 8.62 10.67
N VAL A 35 13.33 7.63 11.51
CA VAL A 35 14.61 7.54 12.24
C VAL A 35 15.46 6.38 11.75
N SER A 36 14.87 5.41 11.07
CA SER A 36 15.58 4.37 10.35
C SER A 36 14.72 3.79 9.23
N ARG A 37 15.38 3.13 8.27
CA ARG A 37 14.71 2.46 7.16
C ARG A 37 15.57 1.31 6.64
N GLY A 38 14.90 0.27 6.18
CA GLY A 38 15.49 -0.76 5.33
C GLY A 38 14.77 -0.83 4.00
N GLN A 39 15.11 -1.86 3.21
CA GLN A 39 14.47 -2.08 1.91
C GLN A 39 12.95 -2.26 2.03
N HIS A 40 12.49 -2.97 3.07
CA HIS A 40 11.08 -3.34 3.26
C HIS A 40 10.45 -2.79 4.55
N TYR A 41 11.07 -1.80 5.20
CA TYR A 41 10.46 -1.20 6.40
C TYR A 41 10.90 0.24 6.64
N SER A 42 10.12 0.96 7.44
CA SER A 42 10.54 2.21 8.08
C SER A 42 10.26 2.17 9.58
N ILE A 43 11.17 2.76 10.36
CA ILE A 43 10.98 3.03 11.78
C ILE A 43 10.80 4.53 11.98
N MET A 44 9.70 4.90 12.63
CA MET A 44 9.25 6.28 12.80
C MET A 44 9.19 6.64 14.29
N ASN A 45 9.77 7.79 14.65
CA ASN A 45 9.39 8.47 15.87
C ASN A 45 8.01 9.09 15.68
N CYS A 46 7.15 8.93 16.68
CA CYS A 46 5.81 9.49 16.70
C CYS A 46 5.63 10.41 17.92
N SER A 47 5.24 11.66 17.66
CA SER A 47 4.80 12.64 18.67
C SER A 47 3.28 12.70 18.84
N ALA A 48 2.49 12.16 17.91
CA ALA A 48 1.04 12.13 18.02
C ALA A 48 0.58 11.33 19.25
N ALA A 49 -0.32 11.92 20.04
CA ALA A 49 -1.02 11.21 21.10
C ALA A 49 -2.10 10.32 20.49
N ASN A 50 -2.24 9.08 20.99
CA ASN A 50 -3.31 8.14 20.64
C ASN A 50 -3.47 7.84 19.13
N ILE A 51 -2.56 7.05 18.59
CA ILE A 51 -2.70 6.51 17.22
C ILE A 51 -3.60 5.28 17.25
N ASP A 52 -4.68 5.32 16.47
CA ASP A 52 -5.43 4.12 16.12
C ASP A 52 -4.66 3.33 15.04
N VAL A 53 -3.79 2.44 15.52
CA VAL A 53 -2.93 1.60 14.68
C VAL A 53 -3.76 0.65 13.79
N PRO A 54 -4.83 -0.01 14.28
CA PRO A 54 -5.75 -0.78 13.43
C PRO A 54 -6.42 0.05 12.32
N ALA A 55 -6.91 1.25 12.61
CA ALA A 55 -7.47 2.13 11.57
C ALA A 55 -6.42 2.54 10.54
N LEU A 56 -5.20 2.86 10.99
CA LEU A 56 -4.08 3.16 10.08
C LEU A 56 -3.73 1.97 9.18
N GLN A 57 -3.76 0.74 9.71
CA GLN A 57 -3.54 -0.49 8.94
C GLN A 57 -4.62 -0.73 7.89
N ARG A 58 -5.88 -0.39 8.18
CA ARG A 58 -6.98 -0.45 7.21
C ARG A 58 -6.88 0.64 6.13
N ARG A 59 -6.29 1.79 6.45
CA ARG A 59 -6.09 2.88 5.48
C ARG A 59 -4.98 2.57 4.47
N LEU A 60 -3.92 1.85 4.86
CA LEU A 60 -2.73 1.60 4.03
C LEU A 60 -2.89 0.36 3.13
N GLY A 61 -2.63 0.51 1.83
CA GLY A 61 -2.78 -0.53 0.82
C GLY A 61 -1.64 -1.55 0.79
N CYS A 62 -0.38 -1.15 1.03
CA CYS A 62 0.78 -2.06 0.94
C CYS A 62 1.66 -2.12 2.19
N THR A 63 1.24 -1.53 3.30
CA THR A 63 1.87 -1.82 4.61
C THR A 63 1.30 -3.13 5.12
N VAL A 64 2.13 -4.16 5.25
CA VAL A 64 1.70 -5.51 5.66
C VAL A 64 1.60 -5.67 7.17
N LYS A 65 2.39 -4.90 7.92
CA LYS A 65 2.42 -4.93 9.38
C LYS A 65 2.73 -3.55 9.93
N ILE A 66 2.10 -3.21 11.06
CA ILE A 66 2.48 -2.08 11.89
C ILE A 66 2.74 -2.59 13.29
N GLY A 67 3.80 -2.09 13.92
CA GLY A 67 4.11 -2.46 15.29
C GLY A 67 4.91 -1.41 16.02
N LYS A 68 5.30 -1.75 17.25
CA LYS A 68 6.01 -0.85 18.17
C LYS A 68 7.41 -1.37 18.44
N ILE A 69 8.39 -0.48 18.44
CA ILE A 69 9.74 -0.79 18.93
C ILE A 69 9.71 -0.89 20.44
N LEU A 70 10.13 -2.03 20.97
CA LEU A 70 10.22 -2.32 22.39
C LEU A 70 11.58 -1.90 22.95
N PHE A 71 12.65 -2.24 22.23
CA PHE A 71 14.02 -2.04 22.69
C PHE A 71 14.97 -1.73 21.52
N GLN A 72 15.99 -0.91 21.79
CA GLN A 72 17.09 -0.63 20.88
C GLN A 72 18.41 -0.81 21.62
N PRO A 73 19.12 -1.93 21.41
CA PRO A 73 20.38 -2.20 22.06
C PRO A 73 21.46 -1.21 21.63
N LYS A 74 22.44 -0.96 22.52
CA LYS A 74 23.62 -0.16 22.14
C LYS A 74 24.43 -0.91 21.06
N PRO A 75 25.09 -0.22 20.11
CA PRO A 75 25.81 -0.86 19.00
C PRO A 75 26.88 -1.90 19.38
N THR A 76 27.43 -1.81 20.60
CA THR A 76 28.43 -2.74 21.14
C THR A 76 27.84 -4.00 21.78
N SER A 77 26.52 -4.08 21.94
CA SER A 77 25.86 -5.26 22.48
C SER A 77 25.65 -6.32 21.40
N SER A 78 26.00 -7.57 21.72
CA SER A 78 25.71 -8.72 20.87
C SER A 78 24.20 -8.78 20.59
N ILE A 79 23.81 -9.06 19.33
CA ILE A 79 22.41 -9.29 18.97
C ILE A 79 21.77 -10.37 19.83
N PHE A 80 22.57 -11.35 20.28
CA PHE A 80 22.11 -12.42 21.16
C PHE A 80 21.80 -11.91 22.57
N ALA A 81 22.67 -11.07 23.12
CA ALA A 81 22.40 -10.44 24.41
C ALA A 81 21.16 -9.53 24.34
N ALA A 82 20.98 -8.82 23.23
CA ALA A 82 19.77 -8.02 22.98
C ALA A 82 18.49 -8.87 22.92
N ILE A 83 18.54 -10.00 22.21
CA ILE A 83 17.42 -10.93 22.09
C ILE A 83 17.12 -11.59 23.45
N GLN A 84 18.14 -12.01 24.20
CA GLN A 84 17.97 -12.55 25.56
C GLN A 84 17.34 -11.52 26.51
N ASN A 85 17.75 -10.26 26.43
CA ASN A 85 17.16 -9.18 27.23
C ASN A 85 15.70 -8.86 26.86
N THR A 86 15.24 -9.26 25.66
CA THR A 86 13.82 -9.19 25.29
C THR A 86 12.98 -10.21 26.06
N VAL A 87 13.60 -11.25 26.62
CA VAL A 87 13.01 -12.33 27.40
C VAL A 87 13.17 -12.08 28.90
N THR A 88 13.05 -10.82 29.34
CA THR A 88 12.92 -10.55 30.78
C THR A 88 11.51 -10.92 31.24
N GLU A 89 11.36 -11.35 32.50
CA GLU A 89 10.05 -11.71 33.09
C GLU A 89 8.99 -10.61 32.90
N ASN A 90 9.41 -9.34 32.94
CA ASN A 90 8.54 -8.18 32.72
C ASN A 90 7.99 -8.09 31.28
N VAL A 91 8.78 -8.48 30.28
CA VAL A 91 8.33 -8.47 28.88
C VAL A 91 7.46 -9.71 28.61
N LEU A 92 7.82 -10.86 29.16
CA LEU A 92 7.06 -12.09 29.01
C LEU A 92 5.66 -11.99 29.63
N SER A 93 5.55 -11.51 30.87
CA SER A 93 4.27 -11.31 31.56
C SER A 93 3.35 -10.32 30.87
N SER A 94 3.90 -9.39 30.07
CA SER A 94 3.10 -8.43 29.28
C SER A 94 2.46 -9.03 28.03
N PHE A 95 2.93 -10.19 27.57
CA PHE A 95 2.49 -10.83 26.32
C PHE A 95 1.92 -12.23 26.49
N PHE A 96 2.21 -12.88 27.61
CA PHE A 96 1.84 -14.27 27.88
C PHE A 96 1.16 -14.34 29.25
N SER A 97 -0.12 -14.69 29.25
CA SER A 97 -0.91 -14.86 30.46
C SER A 97 -0.80 -16.27 31.03
N HIS A 98 -1.09 -16.40 32.32
CA HIS A 98 -1.27 -17.70 32.97
C HIS A 98 -2.73 -18.13 32.79
N ASP A 99 -3.05 -18.69 31.63
CA ASP A 99 -4.37 -19.21 31.34
C ASP A 99 -4.31 -20.57 30.60
N ASP A 100 -5.48 -21.13 30.32
CA ASP A 100 -5.58 -22.46 29.70
C ASP A 100 -5.35 -22.47 28.18
N GLN A 101 -5.04 -21.31 27.59
CA GLN A 101 -4.87 -21.18 26.15
C GLN A 101 -3.40 -21.36 25.76
N THR A 102 -3.19 -21.80 24.53
CA THR A 102 -1.83 -21.89 23.98
C THR A 102 -1.45 -20.56 23.34
N HIS A 103 -0.38 -19.95 23.85
CA HIS A 103 0.16 -18.71 23.33
C HIS A 103 1.18 -18.99 22.22
N SER A 104 0.81 -18.70 20.97
CA SER A 104 1.71 -18.81 19.82
C SER A 104 2.63 -17.59 19.71
N PHE A 105 3.92 -17.82 19.51
CA PHE A 105 4.88 -16.75 19.30
C PHE A 105 5.92 -17.10 18.23
N GLY A 106 6.61 -16.09 17.70
CA GLY A 106 7.70 -16.30 16.75
C GLY A 106 8.52 -15.05 16.49
N TRP A 107 9.55 -15.22 15.67
CA TRP A 107 10.51 -14.18 15.32
C TRP A 107 10.40 -13.85 13.84
N SER A 108 10.62 -12.59 13.49
CA SER A 108 10.85 -12.10 12.13
C SER A 108 12.12 -11.26 12.11
N LEU A 109 12.86 -11.34 11.02
CA LEU A 109 14.11 -10.61 10.80
C LEU A 109 13.98 -9.75 9.55
N TYR A 110 14.27 -8.46 9.71
CA TYR A 110 14.33 -7.49 8.63
C TYR A 110 15.72 -6.87 8.61
N THR A 111 16.35 -6.88 7.44
CA THR A 111 17.68 -6.28 7.23
C THR A 111 17.55 -5.03 6.39
N SER A 112 18.46 -4.07 6.57
CA SER A 112 18.44 -2.82 5.80
C SER A 112 18.59 -3.05 4.28
N ASP A 113 19.35 -4.08 3.90
CA ASP A 113 19.70 -4.42 2.52
C ASP A 113 18.84 -5.55 1.92
N GLY A 114 17.86 -6.08 2.68
CA GLY A 114 17.01 -7.19 2.26
C GLY A 114 17.70 -8.55 2.26
N SER A 115 18.93 -8.66 2.79
CA SER A 115 19.61 -9.95 2.96
C SER A 115 18.89 -10.84 3.98
N GLU A 116 18.95 -12.16 3.77
CA GLU A 116 18.45 -13.17 4.71
C GLU A 116 19.62 -13.93 5.36
N PRO A 117 20.26 -13.39 6.42
CA PRO A 117 21.47 -13.98 6.97
C PRO A 117 21.15 -15.30 7.69
N PHE A 118 21.42 -16.42 7.01
CA PHE A 118 21.12 -17.78 7.47
C PHE A 118 21.61 -18.10 8.90
N ARG A 119 22.78 -17.58 9.29
CA ARG A 119 23.28 -17.79 10.66
C ARG A 119 22.33 -17.17 11.68
N LEU A 120 21.88 -15.93 11.46
CA LEU A 120 21.03 -15.22 12.41
C LEU A 120 19.61 -15.82 12.47
N THR A 121 19.04 -16.21 11.33
CA THR A 121 17.73 -16.88 11.31
C THR A 121 17.76 -18.22 12.06
N ARG A 122 18.86 -18.99 11.95
CA ARG A 122 19.06 -20.22 12.73
C ARG A 122 19.17 -19.96 14.22
N GLU A 123 19.83 -18.88 14.62
CA GLU A 123 19.93 -18.52 16.05
C GLU A 123 18.60 -18.03 16.61
N LEU A 124 17.83 -17.22 15.86
CA LEU A 124 16.46 -16.86 16.24
C LEU A 124 15.57 -18.09 16.43
N HIS A 125 15.75 -19.11 15.59
CA HIS A 125 15.06 -20.39 15.75
C HIS A 125 15.44 -21.11 17.05
N ARG A 126 16.75 -21.23 17.36
CA ARG A 126 17.20 -21.82 18.64
C ARG A 126 16.68 -21.05 19.84
N HIS A 127 16.70 -19.73 19.76
CA HIS A 127 16.17 -18.87 20.80
C HIS A 127 14.66 -19.04 20.97
N GLY A 128 13.90 -19.20 19.88
CA GLY A 128 12.48 -19.55 19.93
C GLY A 128 12.20 -20.86 20.67
N ILE A 129 13.02 -21.90 20.45
CA ILE A 129 12.92 -23.17 21.19
C ILE A 129 13.20 -22.95 22.68
N ALA A 130 14.28 -22.24 23.01
CA ALA A 130 14.66 -21.96 24.40
C ALA A 130 13.55 -21.18 25.14
N LEU A 131 13.00 -20.13 24.51
CA LEU A 131 11.91 -19.35 25.04
C LEU A 131 10.65 -20.20 25.27
N LYS A 132 10.31 -21.09 24.33
CA LYS A 132 9.17 -22.01 24.50
C LYS A 132 9.34 -22.90 25.73
N SER A 133 10.55 -23.44 25.94
CA SER A 133 10.86 -24.25 27.11
C SER A 133 10.77 -23.44 28.41
N ALA A 134 11.29 -22.21 28.42
CA ALA A 134 11.24 -21.32 29.57
C ALA A 134 9.80 -20.92 29.95
N LEU A 135 8.95 -20.60 28.97
CA LEU A 135 7.53 -20.30 29.21
C LEU A 135 6.80 -21.52 29.83
N ARG A 136 7.04 -22.72 29.31
CA ARG A 136 6.46 -23.96 29.85
C ARG A 136 6.92 -24.26 31.27
N ALA A 137 8.19 -24.01 31.59
CA ALA A 137 8.71 -24.16 32.95
C ALA A 137 8.03 -23.21 33.95
N ASN A 138 7.53 -22.06 33.48
CA ASN A 138 6.75 -21.10 34.26
C ASN A 138 5.23 -21.34 34.16
N GLY A 139 4.78 -22.53 33.73
CA GLY A 139 3.35 -22.87 33.68
C GLY A 139 2.57 -22.25 32.52
N ILE A 140 3.24 -21.58 31.57
CA ILE A 140 2.59 -20.98 30.40
C ILE A 140 2.59 -21.98 29.23
N ARG A 141 1.42 -22.26 28.68
CA ARG A 141 1.29 -23.11 27.49
C ARG A 141 1.73 -22.33 26.26
N ALA A 142 2.91 -22.63 25.72
CA ALA A 142 3.47 -21.90 24.59
C ALA A 142 3.69 -22.77 23.34
N SER A 143 3.47 -22.16 22.17
CA SER A 143 3.79 -22.70 20.84
C SER A 143 4.76 -21.76 20.11
N PHE A 144 5.81 -22.32 19.50
CA PHE A 144 6.77 -21.55 18.71
C PHE A 144 6.51 -21.81 17.23
N ILE A 145 6.26 -20.74 16.48
CA ILE A 145 6.04 -20.79 15.04
C ILE A 145 7.37 -20.61 14.31
N GLN A 146 7.75 -21.63 13.55
CA GLN A 146 8.99 -21.64 12.79
C GLN A 146 8.93 -20.69 11.58
N LEU A 147 10.02 -19.94 11.40
CA LEU A 147 10.24 -19.11 10.23
C LEU A 147 10.28 -19.92 8.93
N LYS A 148 9.62 -19.41 7.89
CA LYS A 148 9.78 -19.85 6.50
C LYS A 148 10.48 -18.72 5.74
N GLY A 149 11.82 -18.74 5.72
CA GLY A 149 12.65 -17.62 5.26
C GLY A 149 13.09 -16.72 6.42
N SER A 150 13.03 -15.41 6.24
CA SER A 150 13.41 -14.41 7.24
C SER A 150 12.25 -13.86 8.08
N GLU A 151 11.01 -13.95 7.61
CA GLU A 151 9.83 -13.33 8.26
C GLU A 151 8.61 -14.28 8.35
N LEU A 152 7.75 -14.05 9.35
CA LEU A 152 6.43 -14.67 9.43
C LEU A 152 5.44 -13.95 8.52
N SER A 153 4.61 -14.69 7.78
CA SER A 153 3.55 -14.07 6.98
C SER A 153 2.43 -13.48 7.86
N SER A 154 1.75 -12.42 7.39
CA SER A 154 0.53 -11.92 8.05
C SER A 154 -0.52 -13.01 8.23
N VAL A 155 -0.62 -13.94 7.27
CA VAL A 155 -1.52 -15.11 7.34
C VAL A 155 -1.19 -15.99 8.53
N ALA A 156 0.09 -16.30 8.76
CA ALA A 156 0.51 -17.11 9.90
C ALA A 156 0.19 -16.38 11.22
N ILE A 157 0.53 -15.09 11.31
CA ILE A 157 0.28 -14.27 12.50
C ILE A 157 -1.22 -14.24 12.86
N SER A 158 -2.09 -14.03 11.88
CA SER A 158 -3.54 -14.01 12.08
C SER A 158 -4.11 -15.38 12.43
N LYS A 159 -3.72 -16.46 11.71
CA LYS A 159 -4.25 -17.81 11.96
C LYS A 159 -3.82 -18.37 13.32
N GLU A 160 -2.65 -17.98 13.80
CA GLU A 160 -2.10 -18.41 15.10
C GLU A 160 -2.47 -17.47 16.25
N HIS A 161 -3.39 -16.51 16.04
CA HIS A 161 -3.88 -15.56 17.07
C HIS A 161 -2.76 -14.80 17.81
N MET A 162 -1.66 -14.51 17.10
CA MET A 162 -0.44 -13.92 17.69
C MET A 162 -0.57 -12.45 18.06
N LEU A 163 -1.62 -11.76 17.62
CA LEU A 163 -1.87 -10.37 18.00
C LEU A 163 -2.59 -10.28 19.35
N ASP A 164 -3.59 -11.15 19.56
CA ASP A 164 -4.46 -11.11 20.72
C ASP A 164 -3.92 -11.93 21.89
N ARG A 165 -3.31 -13.08 21.59
CA ARG A 165 -2.95 -14.13 22.57
C ARG A 165 -1.50 -14.56 22.44
N GLY A 166 -0.67 -13.80 21.75
CA GLY A 166 0.71 -14.18 21.50
C GLY A 166 1.57 -13.00 21.10
N ALA A 167 2.65 -13.29 20.36
CA ALA A 167 3.51 -12.24 19.84
C ALA A 167 4.31 -12.68 18.60
N GLU A 168 4.37 -11.80 17.60
CA GLU A 168 5.50 -11.76 16.69
C GLU A 168 6.51 -10.72 17.19
N PHE A 169 7.74 -11.16 17.42
CA PHE A 169 8.87 -10.27 17.68
C PHE A 169 9.64 -10.00 16.38
N CYS A 170 9.86 -8.72 16.08
CA CYS A 170 10.52 -8.27 14.87
C CYS A 170 11.91 -7.72 15.20
N VAL A 171 12.96 -8.32 14.64
CA VAL A 171 14.34 -7.82 14.72
C VAL A 171 14.65 -7.03 13.46
N PHE A 172 15.02 -5.77 13.62
CA PHE A 172 15.49 -4.89 12.55
C PHE A 172 17.00 -4.76 12.68
N LEU A 173 17.72 -5.22 11.67
CA LEU A 173 19.18 -5.25 11.63
C LEU A 173 19.69 -4.26 10.57
N GLU A 174 20.50 -3.31 11.04
CA GLU A 174 21.19 -2.34 10.20
C GLU A 174 22.69 -2.36 10.54
N PRO A 175 23.58 -1.82 9.68
CA PRO A 175 25.03 -1.95 9.86
C PRO A 175 25.58 -1.52 11.23
N HIS A 176 24.92 -0.56 11.88
CA HIS A 176 25.37 0.01 13.16
C HIS A 176 24.28 0.05 14.24
N GLN A 177 23.11 -0.53 13.98
CA GLN A 177 22.02 -0.51 14.93
C GLN A 177 21.12 -1.73 14.81
N ILE A 178 20.53 -2.10 15.95
CA ILE A 178 19.53 -3.15 16.06
C ILE A 178 18.30 -2.53 16.71
N ALA A 179 17.12 -2.95 16.28
CA ALA A 179 15.89 -2.67 17.00
C ALA A 179 15.06 -3.94 17.13
N ILE A 180 14.39 -4.10 18.27
CA ILE A 180 13.47 -5.20 18.52
C ILE A 180 12.09 -4.59 18.78
N GLY A 181 11.11 -5.05 18.03
CA GLY A 181 9.73 -4.61 18.13
C GLY A 181 8.74 -5.76 18.25
N ARG A 182 7.48 -5.42 18.49
CA ARG A 182 6.34 -6.33 18.44
C ARG A 182 5.33 -5.83 17.42
N THR A 183 4.82 -6.75 16.60
CA THR A 183 3.72 -6.45 15.68
C THR A 183 2.44 -6.20 16.45
N MET A 184 1.77 -5.08 16.15
CA MET A 184 0.50 -4.69 16.78
C MET A 184 -0.69 -5.02 15.90
N THR A 185 -0.52 -4.94 14.59
CA THR A 185 -1.56 -5.26 13.61
C THR A 185 -0.93 -5.74 12.33
N VAL A 186 -1.69 -6.53 11.58
CA VAL A 186 -1.33 -6.99 10.24
C VAL A 186 -2.45 -6.66 9.27
N GLN A 187 -2.12 -6.61 7.99
CA GLN A 187 -3.12 -6.46 6.94
C GLN A 187 -4.06 -7.67 6.91
N ASP A 188 -5.38 -7.42 6.84
CA ASP A 188 -6.38 -8.49 6.75
C ASP A 188 -6.36 -9.14 5.37
N PHE A 189 -5.64 -10.25 5.27
CA PHE A 189 -5.51 -10.97 4.01
C PHE A 189 -6.84 -11.54 3.50
N ARG A 190 -7.82 -11.83 4.37
CA ARG A 190 -9.10 -12.42 3.97
C ARG A 190 -9.97 -11.38 3.31
N ASP A 191 -10.10 -10.23 3.96
CA ASP A 191 -10.85 -9.08 3.46
C ASP A 191 -10.28 -8.58 2.12
N PHE A 192 -8.95 -8.42 2.02
CA PHE A 192 -8.31 -8.10 0.73
C PHE A 192 -8.55 -9.16 -0.34
N SER A 193 -8.49 -10.45 0.01
CA SER A 193 -8.75 -11.52 -0.96
C SER A 193 -10.21 -11.53 -1.42
N ALA A 194 -11.16 -11.21 -0.54
CA ALA A 194 -12.57 -11.14 -0.86
C ALA A 194 -12.85 -9.99 -1.84
N ARG A 195 -12.27 -8.80 -1.63
CA ARG A 195 -12.45 -7.68 -2.56
C ARG A 195 -11.72 -7.85 -3.89
N ASP A 196 -10.61 -8.58 -3.91
CA ASP A 196 -9.85 -8.84 -5.14
C ASP A 196 -10.54 -9.88 -6.04
N TYR A 197 -11.01 -11.01 -5.49
CA TYR A 197 -11.55 -12.13 -6.26
C TYR A 197 -13.06 -12.34 -6.14
N GLY A 198 -13.72 -11.79 -5.11
CA GLY A 198 -15.11 -12.09 -4.76
C GLY A 198 -16.16 -11.19 -5.41
N ARG A 199 -15.76 -10.08 -6.02
CA ARG A 199 -16.67 -9.13 -6.69
C ARG A 199 -17.25 -9.73 -7.98
N PRO A 200 -18.49 -9.38 -8.39
CA PRO A 200 -19.17 -9.99 -9.54
C PRO A 200 -18.65 -9.54 -10.92
N GLY A 201 -18.27 -8.27 -11.07
CA GLY A 201 -17.78 -7.69 -12.31
C GLY A 201 -16.26 -7.84 -12.44
N HIS A 202 -15.81 -8.92 -13.08
CA HIS A 202 -14.39 -9.13 -13.39
C HIS A 202 -14.13 -8.90 -14.89
N ASP A 203 -13.16 -8.06 -15.21
CA ASP A 203 -12.62 -7.91 -16.57
C ASP A 203 -11.16 -8.37 -16.61
N ASP A 204 -11.00 -9.70 -16.67
CA ASP A 204 -9.69 -10.34 -16.80
C ASP A 204 -9.01 -10.03 -18.15
N VAL A 205 -9.78 -9.59 -19.16
CA VAL A 205 -9.29 -9.36 -20.53
C VAL A 205 -8.60 -8.00 -20.64
N SER A 206 -9.22 -6.94 -20.12
CA SER A 206 -8.63 -5.59 -20.11
C SER A 206 -7.57 -5.43 -19.02
N GLY A 207 -7.59 -6.30 -18.00
CA GLY A 207 -6.67 -6.31 -16.88
C GLY A 207 -7.13 -5.39 -15.76
N MET A 208 -7.18 -5.92 -14.54
CA MET A 208 -7.68 -5.18 -13.38
C MET A 208 -6.55 -4.52 -12.58
N LEU A 209 -6.75 -3.24 -12.25
CA LEU A 209 -5.98 -2.55 -11.23
C LEU A 209 -6.12 -3.32 -9.90
N PRO A 210 -5.05 -3.77 -9.26
CA PRO A 210 -5.18 -4.50 -7.99
C PRO A 210 -5.67 -3.58 -6.86
N PRO A 211 -6.56 -4.04 -5.96
CA PRO A 211 -7.13 -3.23 -4.88
C PRO A 211 -6.09 -2.47 -4.05
N LYS A 212 -4.98 -3.13 -3.69
CA LYS A 212 -3.87 -2.50 -2.94
C LYS A 212 -3.24 -1.32 -3.68
N LEU A 213 -3.15 -1.40 -5.00
CA LEU A 213 -2.63 -0.30 -5.82
C LEU A 213 -3.64 0.85 -5.91
N ALA A 214 -4.93 0.55 -6.05
CA ALA A 214 -5.98 1.55 -5.99
C ALA A 214 -5.94 2.34 -4.66
N MET A 215 -5.86 1.64 -3.52
CA MET A 215 -5.73 2.28 -2.20
C MET A 215 -4.49 3.18 -2.10
N MET A 216 -3.33 2.71 -2.58
CA MET A 216 -2.11 3.53 -2.62
C MET A 216 -2.30 4.79 -3.45
N MET A 217 -2.95 4.70 -4.62
CA MET A 217 -3.23 5.85 -5.48
C MET A 217 -4.21 6.83 -4.83
N ILE A 218 -5.28 6.34 -4.20
CA ILE A 218 -6.23 7.15 -3.43
C ILE A 218 -5.51 7.89 -2.30
N ASN A 219 -4.66 7.20 -1.54
CA ASN A 219 -3.87 7.80 -0.47
C ASN A 219 -2.87 8.85 -0.97
N LEU A 220 -2.20 8.60 -2.09
CA LEU A 220 -1.27 9.56 -2.69
C LEU A 220 -1.97 10.84 -3.16
N SER A 221 -3.26 10.77 -3.51
CA SER A 221 -4.06 11.95 -3.88
C SER A 221 -4.20 12.93 -2.72
N GLY A 222 -4.12 12.45 -1.47
CA GLY A 222 -4.32 13.27 -0.27
C GLY A 222 -5.74 13.82 -0.14
N VAL A 223 -6.70 13.31 -0.91
CA VAL A 223 -8.11 13.70 -0.82
C VAL A 223 -8.66 13.38 0.57
N ALA A 224 -9.44 14.31 1.13
CA ALA A 224 -10.12 14.10 2.39
C ALA A 224 -11.25 13.07 2.23
N ILE A 225 -11.66 12.43 3.32
CA ILE A 225 -12.76 11.43 3.30
C ILE A 225 -14.07 12.02 2.75
N ASN A 226 -14.32 13.29 3.04
CA ASN A 226 -15.48 14.05 2.55
C ASN A 226 -15.21 14.83 1.25
N GLY A 227 -14.02 14.70 0.65
CA GLY A 227 -13.68 15.34 -0.62
C GLY A 227 -14.23 14.55 -1.81
N THR A 228 -14.49 15.24 -2.91
CA THR A 228 -15.02 14.63 -4.13
C THR A 228 -13.90 13.97 -4.95
N LEU A 229 -14.00 12.66 -5.15
CA LEU A 229 -13.08 11.87 -5.98
C LEU A 229 -13.76 11.43 -7.28
N LEU A 230 -13.07 11.67 -8.40
CA LEU A 230 -13.47 11.22 -9.74
C LEU A 230 -12.52 10.15 -10.27
N ASP A 231 -13.07 9.04 -10.77
CA ASP A 231 -12.36 8.11 -11.64
C ASP A 231 -12.98 8.14 -13.05
N PRO A 232 -12.36 8.81 -14.03
CA PRO A 232 -12.89 8.96 -15.38
C PRO A 232 -12.57 7.79 -16.32
N PHE A 233 -11.96 6.72 -15.81
CA PHE A 233 -11.73 5.45 -16.50
C PHE A 233 -12.06 4.30 -15.55
N CYS A 234 -13.28 4.32 -15.00
CA CYS A 234 -13.59 3.50 -13.84
C CYS A 234 -13.51 1.98 -14.12
N GLY A 235 -13.67 1.53 -15.37
CA GLY A 235 -13.54 0.11 -15.71
C GLY A 235 -14.50 -0.74 -14.88
N SER A 236 -13.96 -1.69 -14.11
CA SER A 236 -14.76 -2.49 -13.14
C SER A 236 -14.97 -1.81 -11.78
N GLY A 237 -14.57 -0.55 -11.61
CA GLY A 237 -14.85 0.26 -10.44
C GLY A 237 -13.87 0.13 -9.28
N THR A 238 -12.68 -0.46 -9.48
CA THR A 238 -11.76 -0.79 -8.37
C THR A 238 -11.39 0.42 -7.50
N ILE A 239 -11.15 1.58 -8.11
CA ILE A 239 -10.82 2.80 -7.34
C ILE A 239 -12.03 3.24 -6.53
N LEU A 240 -13.23 3.22 -7.11
CA LEU A 240 -14.46 3.62 -6.43
C LEU A 240 -14.81 2.66 -5.28
N THR A 241 -14.69 1.35 -5.48
CA THR A 241 -14.97 0.35 -4.43
C THR A 241 -13.98 0.44 -3.27
N GLU A 242 -12.69 0.64 -3.55
CA GLU A 242 -11.70 0.84 -2.48
C GLU A 242 -11.87 2.20 -1.80
N SER A 243 -12.21 3.27 -2.52
CA SER A 243 -12.56 4.57 -1.92
C SER A 243 -13.74 4.45 -0.96
N LEU A 244 -14.78 3.72 -1.35
CA LEU A 244 -15.94 3.42 -0.52
C LEU A 244 -15.54 2.62 0.74
N ALA A 245 -14.72 1.58 0.58
CA ALA A 245 -14.19 0.79 1.70
C ALA A 245 -13.34 1.63 2.68
N MET A 246 -12.73 2.72 2.18
CA MET A 246 -11.99 3.71 2.99
C MET A 246 -12.90 4.77 3.63
N GLY A 247 -14.22 4.65 3.49
CA GLY A 247 -15.23 5.52 4.09
C GLY A 247 -15.58 6.77 3.28
N MET A 248 -15.13 6.88 2.03
CA MET A 248 -15.44 8.03 1.19
C MET A 248 -16.86 7.94 0.63
N THR A 249 -17.58 9.05 0.59
CA THR A 249 -18.99 9.09 0.13
C THR A 249 -19.21 9.95 -1.12
N GLN A 250 -18.29 10.86 -1.44
CA GLN A 250 -18.39 11.75 -2.59
C GLN A 250 -17.58 11.19 -3.76
N LEU A 251 -18.13 10.18 -4.42
CA LEU A 251 -17.47 9.43 -5.48
C LEU A 251 -18.19 9.66 -6.81
N ILE A 252 -17.43 9.75 -7.91
CA ILE A 252 -17.97 9.86 -9.27
C ILE A 252 -17.17 8.95 -10.19
N GLY A 253 -17.85 8.18 -11.04
CA GLY A 253 -17.23 7.32 -12.04
C GLY A 253 -17.65 7.68 -13.46
N SER A 254 -16.74 7.56 -14.42
CA SER A 254 -17.12 7.48 -15.83
C SER A 254 -16.26 6.49 -16.59
N ASP A 255 -16.83 5.95 -17.66
CA ASP A 255 -16.11 5.13 -18.64
C ASP A 255 -16.78 5.31 -20.01
N ILE A 256 -16.02 5.11 -21.09
CA ILE A 256 -16.58 5.14 -22.45
C ILE A 256 -17.46 3.91 -22.73
N SER A 257 -17.25 2.83 -21.98
CA SER A 257 -17.96 1.56 -22.12
C SER A 257 -19.17 1.48 -21.18
N GLU A 258 -20.36 1.32 -21.74
CA GLU A 258 -21.59 1.05 -20.96
C GLU A 258 -21.46 -0.19 -20.08
N ARG A 259 -20.84 -1.25 -20.63
CA ARG A 259 -20.53 -2.47 -19.86
C ARG A 259 -19.67 -2.19 -18.63
N ALA A 260 -18.67 -1.32 -18.74
CA ALA A 260 -17.80 -0.97 -17.61
C ALA A 260 -18.60 -0.25 -16.51
N ILE A 261 -19.53 0.62 -16.90
CA ILE A 261 -20.42 1.29 -15.97
C ILE A 261 -21.34 0.29 -15.25
N ASP A 262 -21.87 -0.71 -15.96
CA ASP A 262 -22.68 -1.77 -15.34
C ASP A 262 -21.86 -2.65 -14.39
N ASP A 263 -20.65 -3.05 -14.79
CA ASP A 263 -19.73 -3.82 -13.94
C ASP A 263 -19.35 -3.02 -12.67
N THR A 264 -19.08 -1.71 -12.82
CA THR A 264 -18.82 -0.80 -11.71
C THR A 264 -20.00 -0.72 -10.76
N ARG A 265 -21.23 -0.58 -11.28
CA ARG A 265 -22.46 -0.51 -10.46
C ARG A 265 -22.63 -1.78 -9.62
N ASN A 266 -22.55 -2.95 -10.27
CA ASN A 266 -22.65 -4.24 -9.59
C ASN A 266 -21.58 -4.43 -8.51
N ASN A 267 -20.34 -3.99 -8.78
CA ASN A 267 -19.24 -4.09 -7.82
C ASN A 267 -19.38 -3.12 -6.65
N LEU A 268 -19.94 -1.92 -6.85
CA LEU A 268 -20.26 -1.00 -5.77
C LEU A 268 -21.36 -1.56 -4.87
N GLU A 269 -22.44 -2.09 -5.45
CA GLU A 269 -23.51 -2.76 -4.70
C GLU A 269 -23.00 -3.93 -3.88
N TRP A 270 -22.20 -4.81 -4.49
CA TRP A 270 -21.57 -5.92 -3.79
C TRP A 270 -20.67 -5.43 -2.64
N THR A 271 -19.87 -4.38 -2.87
CA THR A 271 -18.97 -3.83 -1.85
C THR A 271 -19.74 -3.25 -0.67
N MET A 272 -20.83 -2.52 -0.94
CA MET A 272 -21.73 -2.00 0.10
C MET A 272 -22.31 -3.12 0.95
N GLN A 273 -22.82 -4.19 0.32
CA GLN A 273 -23.37 -5.35 1.04
C GLN A 273 -22.30 -6.09 1.84
N HIS A 274 -21.14 -6.35 1.23
CA HIS A 274 -20.03 -7.09 1.84
C HIS A 274 -19.51 -6.39 3.09
N LEU A 275 -19.42 -5.07 3.07
CA LEU A 275 -18.89 -4.25 4.16
C LEU A 275 -19.97 -3.72 5.12
N GLY A 276 -21.25 -3.98 4.84
CA GLY A 276 -22.37 -3.43 5.63
C GLY A 276 -22.45 -1.90 5.57
N LEU A 277 -22.12 -1.32 4.41
CA LEU A 277 -22.14 0.12 4.18
C LEU A 277 -23.48 0.54 3.57
N HIS A 278 -23.92 1.73 3.93
CA HIS A 278 -25.08 2.39 3.35
C HIS A 278 -24.66 3.78 2.88
N THR A 279 -24.99 4.12 1.63
CA THR A 279 -24.84 5.50 1.14
C THR A 279 -26.21 6.19 1.16
N GLU A 280 -26.22 7.46 1.56
CA GLU A 280 -27.45 8.27 1.53
C GLU A 280 -27.88 8.60 0.09
N HIS A 281 -26.92 8.58 -0.83
CA HIS A 281 -27.10 8.90 -2.24
C HIS A 281 -26.44 7.85 -3.12
N GLU A 282 -27.00 7.69 -4.33
CA GLU A 282 -26.39 6.88 -5.38
C GLU A 282 -25.08 7.55 -5.84
N ILE A 283 -24.06 6.73 -6.08
CA ILE A 283 -22.78 7.18 -6.63
C ILE A 283 -22.98 7.48 -8.12
N PRO A 284 -22.76 8.72 -8.60
CA PRO A 284 -22.97 9.05 -10.00
C PRO A 284 -21.99 8.30 -10.92
N LEU A 285 -22.56 7.57 -11.89
CA LEU A 285 -21.83 6.83 -12.91
C LEU A 285 -22.28 7.26 -14.31
N TYR A 286 -21.34 7.56 -15.19
CA TYR A 286 -21.63 8.10 -16.53
C TYR A 286 -20.94 7.32 -17.65
N VAL A 287 -21.69 6.99 -18.70
CA VAL A 287 -21.11 6.53 -19.97
C VAL A 287 -20.58 7.74 -20.73
N GLN A 288 -19.29 8.04 -20.58
CA GLN A 288 -18.68 9.27 -21.11
C GLN A 288 -17.18 9.07 -21.40
N ASP A 289 -16.77 9.45 -22.61
CA ASP A 289 -15.36 9.59 -22.98
C ASP A 289 -14.70 10.70 -22.15
N ALA A 290 -13.61 10.38 -21.46
CA ALA A 290 -12.83 11.28 -20.62
C ALA A 290 -12.20 12.47 -21.39
N LYS A 291 -12.17 12.45 -22.73
CA LYS A 291 -11.81 13.63 -23.53
C LYS A 291 -12.86 14.75 -23.47
N SER A 292 -14.07 14.46 -23.00
CA SER A 292 -15.15 15.44 -22.86
C SER A 292 -15.84 15.40 -21.50
N LEU A 293 -15.07 15.37 -20.41
CA LEU A 293 -15.59 15.34 -19.03
C LEU A 293 -16.46 16.56 -18.69
N GLU A 294 -16.25 17.71 -19.33
CA GLU A 294 -17.03 18.93 -19.08
C GLU A 294 -18.53 18.80 -19.36
N LYS A 295 -18.93 17.74 -20.08
CA LYS A 295 -20.34 17.46 -20.40
C LYS A 295 -21.11 16.96 -19.18
N ILE A 296 -20.42 16.33 -18.24
CA ILE A 296 -21.02 15.66 -17.08
C ILE A 296 -20.48 16.21 -15.76
N ILE A 297 -19.27 16.78 -15.75
CA ILE A 297 -18.61 17.31 -14.55
C ILE A 297 -18.53 18.83 -14.64
N PRO A 298 -19.08 19.58 -13.66
CA PRO A 298 -18.91 21.02 -13.58
C PRO A 298 -17.43 21.42 -13.45
N PRO A 299 -17.01 22.57 -14.02
CA PRO A 299 -15.64 23.04 -13.85
C PRO A 299 -15.32 23.26 -12.37
N GLU A 300 -14.08 22.99 -11.99
CA GLU A 300 -13.56 23.22 -10.62
C GLU A 300 -14.42 22.63 -9.50
N SER A 301 -14.99 21.45 -9.71
CA SER A 301 -15.87 20.76 -8.75
C SER A 301 -15.23 19.55 -8.07
N ILE A 302 -14.09 19.07 -8.59
CA ILE A 302 -13.44 17.83 -8.13
C ILE A 302 -12.22 18.14 -7.25
N ASP A 303 -12.12 17.50 -6.09
CA ASP A 303 -10.95 17.62 -5.21
C ASP A 303 -9.78 16.75 -5.70
N ALA A 304 -10.10 15.52 -6.13
CA ALA A 304 -9.10 14.62 -6.69
C ALA A 304 -9.61 13.78 -7.87
N VAL A 305 -8.74 13.59 -8.86
CA VAL A 305 -8.91 12.57 -9.91
C VAL A 305 -7.98 11.41 -9.59
N VAL A 306 -8.45 10.17 -9.54
CA VAL A 306 -7.60 8.99 -9.31
C VAL A 306 -7.98 7.94 -10.33
N THR A 307 -7.03 7.47 -11.16
CA THR A 307 -7.38 6.64 -12.32
C THR A 307 -6.24 5.82 -12.93
N GLU A 308 -6.58 4.67 -13.54
CA GLU A 308 -5.74 3.93 -14.49
C GLU A 308 -6.36 4.06 -15.89
N PRO A 309 -5.86 4.96 -16.75
CA PRO A 309 -6.37 5.09 -18.11
C PRO A 309 -5.98 3.91 -18.98
N TYR A 310 -6.47 3.90 -20.22
CA TYR A 310 -5.99 2.98 -21.24
C TYR A 310 -4.46 3.05 -21.39
N LEU A 311 -3.79 1.90 -21.19
CA LEU A 311 -2.33 1.78 -21.17
C LEU A 311 -1.72 1.46 -22.55
N GLY A 312 -2.56 1.37 -23.58
CA GLY A 312 -2.18 0.89 -24.91
C GLY A 312 -2.59 -0.57 -25.15
N PRO A 313 -2.38 -1.04 -26.38
CA PRO A 313 -2.78 -2.40 -26.75
C PRO A 313 -1.95 -3.44 -25.98
N PRO A 314 -2.52 -4.62 -25.66
CA PRO A 314 -1.79 -5.70 -25.02
C PRO A 314 -0.53 -6.08 -25.82
N LEU A 315 0.60 -6.19 -25.13
CA LEU A 315 1.89 -6.53 -25.73
C LEU A 315 2.26 -7.99 -25.46
N ARG A 316 2.85 -8.64 -26.45
CA ARG A 316 3.34 -10.03 -26.44
C ARG A 316 4.87 -10.10 -26.36
N GLY A 317 5.56 -8.96 -26.39
CA GLY A 317 7.02 -8.86 -26.33
C GLY A 317 7.71 -9.14 -27.67
N ARG A 318 6.96 -9.25 -28.76
CA ARG A 318 7.47 -9.50 -30.13
C ARG A 318 7.15 -8.35 -31.08
N GLU A 319 6.57 -7.26 -30.57
CA GLU A 319 6.22 -6.08 -31.34
C GLU A 319 7.48 -5.38 -31.86
N SER A 320 7.41 -4.83 -33.07
CA SER A 320 8.52 -4.08 -33.64
C SER A 320 8.69 -2.74 -32.91
N PRO A 321 9.92 -2.17 -32.89
CA PRO A 321 10.16 -0.84 -32.32
C PRO A 321 9.26 0.25 -32.91
N GLU A 322 8.90 0.15 -34.20
CA GLU A 322 8.02 1.08 -34.91
C GLU A 322 6.58 1.02 -34.38
N ILE A 323 6.05 -0.18 -34.17
CA ILE A 323 4.70 -0.38 -33.60
C ILE A 323 4.64 0.25 -32.21
N ILE A 324 5.63 -0.02 -31.35
CA ILE A 324 5.64 0.53 -30.00
C ILE A 324 5.80 2.05 -30.03
N SER A 325 6.65 2.59 -30.91
CA SER A 325 6.81 4.05 -31.07
C SER A 325 5.51 4.73 -31.53
N ASN A 326 4.75 4.11 -32.43
CA ASN A 326 3.45 4.62 -32.87
C ASN A 326 2.40 4.55 -31.75
N ASN A 327 2.40 3.48 -30.97
CA ASN A 327 1.54 3.36 -29.79
C ASN A 327 1.85 4.46 -28.78
N ILE A 328 3.13 4.69 -28.46
CA ILE A 328 3.57 5.77 -27.55
C ILE A 328 3.11 7.14 -28.06
N ARG A 329 3.25 7.43 -29.36
CA ARG A 329 2.83 8.71 -29.95
C ARG A 329 1.31 8.93 -29.81
N THR A 330 0.53 7.88 -30.09
CA THR A 330 -0.93 7.92 -29.99
C THR A 330 -1.37 8.12 -28.53
N LEU A 331 -0.79 7.35 -27.61
CA LEU A 331 -1.07 7.49 -26.18
C LEU A 331 -0.67 8.88 -25.67
N GLN A 332 0.47 9.41 -26.09
CA GLN A 332 0.90 10.75 -25.66
C GLN A 332 -0.13 11.83 -25.99
N GLN A 333 -0.76 11.77 -27.17
CA GLN A 333 -1.82 12.70 -27.55
C GLN A 333 -3.07 12.54 -26.67
N LEU A 334 -3.49 11.29 -26.43
CA LEU A 334 -4.65 10.99 -25.57
C LEU A 334 -4.43 11.46 -24.12
N TYR A 335 -3.27 11.14 -23.54
CA TYR A 335 -2.91 11.54 -22.19
C TYR A 335 -2.87 13.05 -22.04
N GLN A 336 -2.38 13.78 -23.05
CA GLN A 336 -2.38 15.25 -23.00
C GLN A 336 -3.82 15.81 -22.97
N GLN A 337 -4.72 15.27 -23.80
CA GLN A 337 -6.14 15.67 -23.80
C GLN A 337 -6.82 15.36 -22.47
N TRP A 338 -6.54 14.21 -21.86
CA TRP A 338 -7.09 13.86 -20.55
C TRP A 338 -6.56 14.77 -19.43
N ILE A 339 -5.27 15.09 -19.42
CA ILE A 339 -4.69 16.04 -18.46
C ILE A 339 -5.31 17.43 -18.61
N ASP A 340 -5.60 17.87 -19.83
CA ASP A 340 -6.28 19.15 -20.07
C ASP A 340 -7.71 19.15 -19.49
N GLN A 341 -8.43 18.03 -19.61
CA GLN A 341 -9.74 17.85 -18.98
C GLN A 341 -9.65 17.82 -17.45
N PHE A 342 -8.64 17.15 -16.89
CA PHE A 342 -8.42 17.15 -15.44
C PHE A 342 -8.20 18.57 -14.91
N TYR A 343 -7.45 19.41 -15.63
CA TYR A 343 -7.25 20.81 -15.25
C TYR A 343 -8.57 21.59 -15.16
N ARG A 344 -9.52 21.31 -16.07
CA ARG A 344 -10.82 21.98 -16.12
C ARG A 344 -11.71 21.59 -14.94
N VAL A 345 -11.78 20.31 -14.60
CA VAL A 345 -12.71 19.79 -13.58
C VAL A 345 -12.15 19.89 -12.15
N LEU A 346 -10.82 19.87 -11.98
CA LEU A 346 -10.20 19.98 -10.66
C LEU A 346 -10.36 21.38 -10.08
N LYS A 347 -10.69 21.45 -8.79
CA LYS A 347 -10.60 22.68 -7.98
C LYS A 347 -9.18 23.26 -7.99
N PRO A 348 -8.99 24.55 -7.70
CA PRO A 348 -7.66 25.09 -7.40
C PRO A 348 -6.94 24.23 -6.35
N HIS A 349 -5.68 23.89 -6.59
CA HIS A 349 -4.89 22.94 -5.78
C HIS A 349 -5.40 21.49 -5.74
N GLY A 350 -6.45 21.15 -6.49
CA GLY A 350 -6.90 19.79 -6.70
C GLY A 350 -5.79 18.94 -7.35
N ARG A 351 -5.79 17.64 -7.04
CA ARG A 351 -4.71 16.74 -7.43
C ARG A 351 -5.24 15.63 -8.32
N PHE A 352 -4.46 15.20 -9.30
CA PHE A 352 -4.72 13.92 -9.96
C PHE A 352 -3.63 12.90 -9.63
N VAL A 353 -4.02 11.64 -9.52
CA VAL A 353 -3.15 10.48 -9.45
C VAL A 353 -3.48 9.58 -10.62
N MET A 354 -2.50 9.37 -11.49
CA MET A 354 -2.72 8.64 -12.74
C MET A 354 -1.62 7.62 -12.98
N VAL A 355 -1.99 6.50 -13.59
CA VAL A 355 -1.03 5.53 -14.13
C VAL A 355 -0.55 5.99 -15.50
N ILE A 356 0.77 6.03 -15.71
CA ILE A 356 1.40 6.27 -17.00
C ILE A 356 2.16 5.00 -17.43
N PRO A 357 1.92 4.45 -18.62
CA PRO A 357 2.64 3.29 -19.13
C PRO A 357 4.06 3.67 -19.57
N HIS A 358 5.01 2.81 -19.20
CA HIS A 358 6.37 2.79 -19.76
C HIS A 358 6.59 1.47 -20.49
N PHE A 359 7.28 1.55 -21.62
CA PHE A 359 7.45 0.44 -22.55
C PHE A 359 8.90 -0.01 -22.55
N ARG A 360 9.14 -1.30 -22.32
CA ARG A 360 10.49 -1.86 -22.37
C ARG A 360 10.75 -2.51 -23.73
N ILE A 361 11.70 -1.97 -24.50
CA ILE A 361 12.13 -2.51 -25.80
C ILE A 361 13.62 -2.77 -25.75
N GLN A 362 14.05 -4.01 -26.03
CA GLN A 362 15.48 -4.37 -26.14
C GLN A 362 16.33 -3.85 -24.95
N GLY A 363 15.79 -3.92 -23.73
CA GLY A 363 16.46 -3.45 -22.51
C GLY A 363 16.40 -1.94 -22.26
N LYS A 364 15.88 -1.13 -23.19
CA LYS A 364 15.65 0.31 -23.02
C LYS A 364 14.22 0.58 -22.56
N MET A 365 14.06 1.56 -21.67
CA MET A 365 12.75 2.08 -21.27
C MET A 365 12.39 3.27 -22.16
N LEU A 366 11.21 3.22 -22.76
CA LEU A 366 10.61 4.33 -23.51
C LEU A 366 9.40 4.86 -22.76
N SER A 367 9.29 6.19 -22.74
CA SER A 367 8.29 6.94 -22.00
C SER A 367 7.62 7.96 -22.90
N MET A 368 6.38 8.31 -22.60
CA MET A 368 5.72 9.46 -23.22
C MET A 368 6.31 10.77 -22.70
N HIS A 369 6.35 11.78 -23.56
CA HIS A 369 6.66 13.15 -23.18
C HIS A 369 5.37 13.94 -22.97
N LEU A 370 4.93 14.10 -21.72
CA LEU A 370 3.74 14.86 -21.36
C LEU A 370 4.09 16.28 -20.92
N GLU A 371 3.25 17.25 -21.31
CA GLU A 371 3.40 18.63 -20.87
C GLU A 371 2.67 18.89 -19.55
N TRP A 372 3.42 19.29 -18.52
CA TRP A 372 2.90 19.54 -17.17
C TRP A 372 2.63 21.02 -16.88
N ARG A 373 2.54 21.91 -17.89
CA ARG A 373 2.62 23.38 -17.68
C ARG A 373 1.66 23.92 -16.61
N ARG A 374 0.46 23.34 -16.49
CA ARG A 374 -0.60 23.73 -15.54
C ARG A 374 -0.58 22.95 -14.22
N PHE A 375 0.32 22.00 -14.09
CA PHE A 375 0.45 21.13 -12.94
C PHE A 375 1.86 21.20 -12.36
N THR A 376 1.95 21.09 -11.05
CA THR A 376 3.21 20.75 -10.39
C THR A 376 3.23 19.26 -10.21
N ARG A 377 4.20 18.59 -10.82
CA ARG A 377 4.41 17.16 -10.59
C ARG A 377 5.06 17.01 -9.22
N ASP A 378 4.43 16.23 -8.37
CA ASP A 378 4.98 15.98 -7.04
C ASP A 378 6.22 15.10 -7.17
N PRO A 379 7.39 15.56 -6.69
CA PRO A 379 8.62 14.80 -6.79
C PRO A 379 8.57 13.66 -5.78
N PHE A 380 8.24 12.45 -6.22
CA PHE A 380 8.53 11.27 -5.44
C PHE A 380 10.00 10.91 -5.62
N SER A 381 10.67 10.55 -4.53
CA SER A 381 12.03 10.03 -4.60
C SER A 381 11.94 8.59 -5.09
N SER A 382 11.95 8.36 -6.41
CA SER A 382 12.01 7.01 -6.97
C SER A 382 13.46 6.57 -7.16
N PRO A 383 13.84 5.35 -6.78
CA PRO A 383 15.17 4.83 -7.06
C PRO A 383 15.36 4.34 -8.52
N THR A 384 14.35 4.36 -9.40
CA THR A 384 14.47 3.66 -10.71
C THR A 384 13.91 4.35 -11.96
N LEU A 385 13.24 5.52 -11.88
CA LEU A 385 12.87 6.29 -13.08
C LEU A 385 13.54 7.66 -13.10
N PRO A 386 14.07 8.12 -14.26
CA PRO A 386 14.72 9.44 -14.40
C PRO A 386 13.86 10.62 -13.91
N ASN A 387 12.53 10.45 -13.91
CA ASN A 387 11.56 11.49 -13.60
C ASN A 387 11.01 11.42 -12.16
N GLY A 388 11.52 10.51 -11.32
CA GLY A 388 11.07 10.36 -9.93
C GLY A 388 9.67 9.72 -9.75
N GLY A 389 9.11 9.06 -10.75
CA GLY A 389 7.80 8.39 -10.60
C GLY A 389 7.85 7.08 -9.83
N LEU A 390 6.77 6.75 -9.12
CA LEU A 390 6.67 5.51 -8.34
C LEU A 390 6.31 4.35 -9.26
N VAL A 391 7.09 3.27 -9.25
CA VAL A 391 6.93 2.16 -10.20
C VAL A 391 6.14 1.02 -9.58
N TYR A 392 5.18 0.49 -10.34
CA TYR A 392 4.52 -0.79 -10.08
C TYR A 392 4.66 -1.69 -11.31
N GLN A 393 5.09 -2.94 -11.10
CA GLN A 393 5.19 -3.95 -12.16
C GLN A 393 4.85 -5.33 -11.60
N ARG A 394 3.96 -6.07 -12.27
CA ARG A 394 3.78 -7.51 -11.99
C ARG A 394 4.84 -8.32 -12.73
N GLN A 395 5.21 -9.48 -12.19
CA GLN A 395 6.07 -10.43 -12.87
C GLN A 395 5.47 -10.75 -14.25
N ASN A 396 6.30 -10.72 -15.30
CA ASN A 396 5.96 -10.99 -16.70
C ASN A 396 5.13 -9.92 -17.45
N GLN A 397 4.91 -8.72 -16.90
CA GLN A 397 4.28 -7.63 -17.66
C GLN A 397 5.30 -6.82 -18.47
N PHE A 398 5.01 -6.62 -19.75
CA PHE A 398 5.81 -5.80 -20.68
C PHE A 398 5.59 -4.29 -20.53
N VAL A 399 4.46 -3.90 -19.94
CA VAL A 399 4.12 -2.52 -19.61
C VAL A 399 4.40 -2.28 -18.14
N VAL A 400 5.22 -1.27 -17.85
CA VAL A 400 5.53 -0.82 -16.50
C VAL A 400 4.58 0.34 -16.14
N ARG A 401 3.97 0.28 -14.96
CA ARG A 401 3.07 1.34 -14.47
C ARG A 401 3.87 2.35 -13.66
N GLU A 402 3.96 3.59 -14.13
CA GLU A 402 4.43 4.73 -13.34
C GLU A 402 3.23 5.43 -12.71
N ILE A 403 3.20 5.51 -11.39
CA ILE A 403 2.22 6.31 -10.66
C ILE A 403 2.75 7.74 -10.57
N VAL A 404 1.98 8.68 -11.12
CA VAL A 404 2.28 10.11 -11.07
C VAL A 404 1.23 10.86 -10.28
N VAL A 405 1.65 11.93 -9.62
CA VAL A 405 0.75 12.85 -8.94
C VAL A 405 0.99 14.26 -9.47
N GLY A 406 -0.07 14.89 -9.96
CA GLY A 406 -0.07 16.26 -10.46
C GLY A 406 -0.96 17.15 -9.61
N THR A 407 -0.43 18.27 -9.12
CA THR A 407 -1.18 19.26 -8.34
C THR A 407 -1.50 20.46 -9.22
N LYS A 408 -2.79 20.82 -9.39
CA LYS A 408 -3.24 21.96 -10.21
C LYS A 408 -2.63 23.25 -9.67
N ARG A 409 -1.95 23.99 -10.55
CA ARG A 409 -1.46 25.36 -10.24
C ARG A 409 -2.65 26.32 -10.20
N LYS A 410 -2.53 27.38 -9.40
CA LYS A 410 -3.51 28.47 -9.38
C LYS A 410 -3.68 29.08 -10.78
#